data_AF-A0A0P7ZPB5-F1
#
_entry.id   AF-A0A0P7ZPB5-F1
#
_cell.length_a   1.000
_cell.length_b   1.000
_cell.length_c   1.000
_cell.angle_alpha   90.00
_cell.angle_beta   90.00
_cell.angle_gamma   90.00
#
_symmetry.space_group_name_H-M   'P 1'
#
loop_
_entity.id
_entity.type
_entity.pdbx_description
1 polymer ?
#
loop_
_entity_poly.entity_id
_entity_poly.type
_entity_poly.pdbx_seq_one_letter_code
_entity_poly.pdbx_strand_id
1 'polypeptide(L)'
;MFNGSEKSTMLIPGALGEILVSARTTGKLTILDRYGLKAAILDESLSEDEQRSIDRLLRAVIKGRVAVDPLSLSRNPPPATEAIQDRSQA
;
A
#
# COMPACT_ATOMS: atom_id res chain seq x y z
N MET A 1 0.13 0.29 -37.66
CA MET A 1 -0.88 0.43 -36.60
C MET A 1 -0.32 -0.27 -35.38
N PHE A 2 0.09 0.47 -34.35
CA PHE A 2 0.67 -0.13 -33.14
C PHE A 2 -0.44 -0.87 -32.40
N ASN A 3 -0.51 -2.18 -32.58
CA ASN A 3 -1.34 -3.06 -31.77
C ASN A 3 -0.53 -3.46 -30.54
N GLY A 4 -0.26 -2.49 -29.67
CA GLY A 4 0.25 -2.77 -28.34
C GLY A 4 -0.94 -3.21 -27.50
N SER A 5 -0.94 -4.45 -27.01
CA SER A 5 -1.73 -4.78 -25.83
C SER A 5 -1.21 -3.91 -24.69
N GLU A 6 -1.75 -2.71 -24.55
CA GLU A 6 -1.54 -1.88 -23.38
C GLU A 6 -2.10 -2.68 -22.20
N LYS A 7 -1.21 -3.38 -21.50
CA LYS A 7 -1.53 -3.89 -20.18
C LYS A 7 -1.74 -2.67 -19.29
N SER A 8 -2.98 -2.19 -19.29
CA SER A 8 -3.55 -1.38 -18.22
C SER A 8 -3.04 -1.99 -16.92
N THR A 9 -2.14 -1.25 -16.27
CA THR A 9 -1.51 -1.70 -15.03
C THR A 9 -2.48 -1.36 -13.92
N MET A 10 -3.64 -2.01 -13.98
CA MET A 10 -4.74 -1.87 -13.05
C MET A 10 -4.30 -2.46 -11.71
N LEU A 11 -4.67 -1.80 -10.62
CA LEU A 11 -4.59 -2.43 -9.30
C LEU A 11 -5.39 -3.72 -9.33
N ILE A 12 -4.82 -4.80 -8.79
CA ILE A 12 -5.58 -6.03 -8.58
C ILE A 12 -6.80 -5.67 -7.72
N PRO A 13 -8.00 -6.19 -8.03
CA PRO A 13 -9.20 -5.91 -7.25
C PRO A 13 -8.94 -6.10 -5.75
N GLY A 14 -9.30 -5.09 -4.94
CA GLY A 14 -9.08 -5.08 -3.50
C GLY A 14 -7.70 -4.59 -3.03
N ALA A 15 -6.71 -4.44 -3.93
CA ALA A 15 -5.37 -3.99 -3.56
C ALA A 15 -5.36 -2.59 -2.92
N LEU A 16 -6.21 -1.67 -3.37
CA LEU A 16 -6.33 -0.35 -2.74
C LEU A 16 -6.77 -0.46 -1.27
N GLY A 17 -7.72 -1.35 -0.96
CA GLY A 17 -8.19 -1.58 0.41
C GLY A 17 -7.07 -2.09 1.32
N GLU A 18 -6.32 -3.09 0.84
CA GLU A 18 -5.16 -3.63 1.55
C GLU A 18 -4.08 -2.57 1.80
N ILE A 19 -3.78 -1.75 0.78
CA ILE A 19 -2.83 -0.62 0.91
C ILE A 19 -3.31 0.37 1.98
N LEU A 20 -4.60 0.72 2.00
CA LEU A 20 -5.15 1.64 2.99
C LEU A 20 -5.10 1.07 4.41
N VAL A 21 -5.44 -0.21 4.60
CA VAL A 21 -5.36 -0.89 5.89
C VAL A 21 -3.91 -0.94 6.36
N SER A 22 -2.99 -1.37 5.50
CA SER A 22 -1.56 -1.44 5.80
C SER A 22 -1.00 -0.06 6.14
N ALA A 23 -1.29 0.97 5.35
CA ALA A 23 -0.83 2.33 5.58
C ALA A 23 -1.37 2.92 6.89
N ARG A 24 -2.62 2.60 7.25
CA ARG A 24 -3.23 3.03 8.52
C ARG A 24 -2.62 2.32 9.72
N THR A 25 -2.31 1.03 9.60
CA THR A 25 -1.76 0.22 10.69
C THR A 25 -0.28 0.51 10.92
N THR A 26 0.50 0.64 9.84
CA THR A 26 1.96 0.79 9.91
C THR A 26 2.42 2.25 9.86
N GLY A 27 1.57 3.17 9.40
CA GLY A 27 1.97 4.54 9.10
C GLY A 27 2.93 4.64 7.92
N LYS A 28 3.04 3.58 7.10
CA LYS A 28 4.02 3.49 6.01
C LYS A 28 3.39 2.99 4.72
N LEU A 29 3.91 3.47 3.59
CA LEU A 29 3.68 2.92 2.27
C LEU A 29 4.97 2.30 1.77
N THR A 30 4.87 1.11 1.17
CA THR A 30 6.01 0.48 0.51
C THR A 30 6.27 1.13 -0.84
N ILE A 31 7.45 0.88 -1.40
CA ILE A 31 7.77 1.35 -2.75
C ILE A 31 6.85 0.70 -3.81
N LEU A 32 6.39 -0.52 -3.57
CA LEU A 32 5.44 -1.23 -4.42
C LEU A 32 4.08 -0.52 -4.41
N ASP A 33 3.58 -0.14 -3.24
CA ASP A 33 2.31 0.58 -3.11
C ASP A 33 2.36 1.91 -3.88
N ARG A 34 3.48 2.64 -3.76
CA ARG A 34 3.65 3.90 -4.50
C ARG A 34 3.59 3.70 -6.00
N TYR A 35 4.27 2.69 -6.54
CA TYR A 35 4.26 2.44 -7.98
C TYR A 35 2.93 1.85 -8.46
N GLY A 36 2.29 0.99 -7.67
CA GLY A 36 0.96 0.46 -7.95
C GLY A 36 -0.09 1.57 -7.97
N LEU A 37 -0.08 2.47 -6.99
CA LEU A 37 -0.96 3.64 -6.96
C LEU A 37 -0.69 4.58 -8.13
N LYS A 38 0.57 4.83 -8.49
CA LYS A 38 0.92 5.68 -9.64
C LYS A 38 0.39 5.09 -10.95
N ALA A 39 0.51 3.78 -11.12
CA ALA A 39 -0.04 3.09 -12.29
C ALA A 39 -1.58 3.20 -12.34
N ALA A 40 -2.25 2.99 -11.19
CA ALA A 40 -3.71 3.10 -11.08
C ALA A 40 -4.22 4.50 -11.42
N ILE A 41 -3.53 5.55 -10.96
CA ILE A 41 -3.90 6.94 -11.23
C ILE A 41 -3.77 7.27 -12.72
N LEU A 42 -2.77 6.71 -13.41
CA LEU A 42 -2.53 6.97 -14.84
C LEU A 42 -3.48 6.21 -15.77
N ASP A 43 -4.08 5.13 -15.29
CA ASP A 43 -4.96 4.26 -16.07
C ASP A 43 -6.40 4.80 -16.18
N GLU A 44 -6.74 5.88 -15.46
CA GLU A 44 -8.05 6.57 -15.42
C GLU A 44 -9.28 5.67 -15.15
N SER A 45 -9.06 4.39 -14.84
CA SER A 45 -10.08 3.37 -14.60
C SER A 45 -10.65 3.38 -13.18
N LEU A 46 -10.14 4.28 -12.33
CA LEU A 46 -10.53 4.41 -10.93
C LEU A 46 -11.91 5.02 -10.79
N SER A 47 -12.78 4.36 -10.02
CA SER A 47 -14.04 4.94 -9.58
C SER A 47 -13.81 6.18 -8.70
N GLU A 48 -14.83 7.04 -8.57
CA GLU A 48 -14.74 8.23 -7.72
C GLU A 48 -14.39 7.90 -6.26
N ASP A 49 -14.88 6.78 -5.72
CA ASP A 49 -14.61 6.36 -4.36
C ASP A 49 -13.15 5.95 -4.18
N GLU A 50 -12.60 5.24 -5.16
CA GLU A 50 -11.18 4.87 -5.17
C GLU A 50 -10.31 6.11 -5.30
N GLN A 51 -10.65 7.02 -6.22
CA GLN A 51 -9.97 8.31 -6.36
C GLN A 51 -9.98 9.09 -5.05
N ARG A 52 -11.15 9.26 -4.42
CA ARG A 52 -11.27 9.94 -3.11
C ARG A 52 -10.40 9.28 -2.03
N SER A 53 -10.31 7.95 -2.04
CA SER A 53 -9.52 7.21 -1.06
C SER A 53 -8.02 7.40 -1.27
N ILE A 54 -7.56 7.36 -2.52
CA ILE A 54 -6.18 7.68 -2.91
C ILE A 54 -5.84 9.11 -2.53
N ASP A 55 -6.73 10.06 -2.81
CA ASP A 55 -6.58 11.48 -2.47
C ASP A 55 -6.40 11.73 -0.97
N ARG A 56 -7.11 10.98 -0.13
CA ARG A 56 -6.96 11.02 1.33
C ARG A 56 -5.61 10.47 1.77
N LEU A 57 -5.18 9.36 1.16
CA LEU A 57 -3.88 8.75 1.42
C LEU A 57 -2.73 9.68 1.02
N LEU A 58 -2.79 10.28 -0.17
CA LEU A 58 -1.79 11.26 -0.63
C LEU A 58 -1.71 12.48 0.29
N ARG A 59 -2.86 13.01 0.74
CA ARG A 59 -2.88 14.08 1.75
C ARG A 59 -2.25 13.66 3.08
N ALA A 60 -2.42 12.41 3.51
CA ALA A 60 -1.78 11.90 4.71
C ALA A 60 -0.26 11.81 4.55
N VAL A 61 0.23 11.40 3.37
CA VAL A 61 1.65 11.39 3.03
C VAL A 61 2.24 12.80 3.02
N ILE A 62 1.58 13.74 2.33
CA ILE A 62 2.02 15.15 2.26
C ILE A 62 2.08 15.79 3.65
N LYS A 63 1.14 15.44 4.54
CA LYS A 63 1.13 15.91 5.94
C LYS A 63 2.14 15.19 6.85
N GLY A 64 2.93 14.26 6.32
CA GLY A 64 3.89 13.46 7.10
C GLY A 64 3.26 12.45 8.06
N ARG A 65 1.95 12.19 7.94
CA ARG A 65 1.25 11.18 8.76
C ARG A 65 1.50 9.76 8.29
N VAL A 66 1.86 9.60 7.01
CA VAL A 66 2.25 8.34 6.39
C VAL A 66 3.60 8.55 5.71
N ALA A 67 4.59 7.74 6.04
CA ALA A 67 5.91 7.79 5.42
C ALA A 67 5.98 6.84 4.21
N VAL A 68 6.77 7.17 3.19
CA VAL A 68 7.11 6.23 2.12
C VAL A 68 8.42 5.56 2.51
N ASP A 69 8.40 4.26 2.74
CA ASP A 69 9.56 3.49 3.17
C ASP A 69 10.26 2.85 1.96
N PRO A 70 11.45 3.35 1.58
CA PRO A 70 12.17 2.87 0.38
C PRO A 70 12.81 1.48 0.55
N LEU A 71 12.87 0.94 1.77
CA LEU A 71 13.58 -0.32 2.08
C LEU A 71 12.65 -1.45 2.52
N SER A 72 11.34 -1.22 2.50
CA SER A 72 10.33 -2.21 2.88
C SER A 72 9.96 -3.10 1.70
N LEU A 73 10.82 -4.07 1.38
CA LEU A 73 10.30 -5.35 0.87
C LEU A 73 9.49 -5.92 2.03
N SER A 74 8.17 -6.03 1.88
CA SER A 74 7.27 -6.57 2.90
C SER A 74 7.81 -7.90 3.45
N ARG A 75 8.59 -7.84 4.54
CA ARG A 75 8.65 -8.90 5.52
C ARG A 75 7.60 -8.51 6.53
N ASN A 76 6.49 -9.22 6.48
CA ASN A 76 5.47 -9.21 7.52
C ASN A 76 6.20 -9.24 8.88
N PRO A 77 6.17 -8.18 9.71
CA PRO A 77 6.65 -8.32 11.08
C PRO A 77 5.71 -9.33 11.76
N PRO A 78 6.25 -10.31 12.51
CA PRO A 78 5.41 -11.30 13.17
C PRO A 78 4.37 -10.58 14.04
N PRO A 79 3.12 -11.08 14.08
CA PRO A 79 2.11 -10.52 14.97
C PRO A 79 2.69 -10.48 16.38
N ALA A 80 2.54 -9.34 17.06
CA ALA A 80 3.14 -9.03 18.37
C ALA A 80 2.57 -9.87 19.53
N THR A 81 2.31 -11.16 19.30
CA THR A 81 1.66 -12.09 20.22
C THR A 81 2.61 -13.19 20.72
N GLU A 82 3.79 -13.40 20.12
CA GLU A 82 4.68 -14.53 20.49
C GLU A 82 5.93 -14.16 21.31
N ALA A 83 5.99 -12.98 21.92
CA ALA A 83 7.14 -12.58 22.75
C ALA A 83 7.00 -12.89 24.26
N ILE A 84 6.01 -13.70 24.67
CA ILE A 84 5.79 -14.06 26.08
C ILE A 84 5.66 -15.58 26.22
N GLN A 85 6.70 -16.34 25.87
CA GLN A 85 6.81 -17.74 26.27
C GLN A 85 8.23 -18.29 26.12
N ASP A 86 9.24 -17.61 26.69
CA ASP A 86 10.48 -18.31 27.07
C ASP A 86 11.22 -17.57 28.19
N ARG A 87 10.60 -17.49 29.36
CA ARG A 87 11.26 -17.14 30.63
C ARG A 87 10.75 -18.06 31.74
N SER A 88 10.91 -19.36 31.53
CA SER A 88 10.79 -20.33 32.61
C SER A 88 11.30 -21.69 32.15
N GLN A 89 12.63 -21.81 32.10
CA GLN A 89 13.34 -23.00 32.57
C GLN A 89 14.59 -22.49 33.31
N ALA A 90 14.44 -22.39 34.63
CA ALA A 90 15.52 -22.31 35.61
C ALA A 90 15.63 -23.68 36.27
#